data_AF-A0A7S0C1M4-F1
#
_entry.id   AF-A0A7S0C1M4-F1
#
_cell.length_a   1.000
_cell.length_b   1.000
_cell.length_c   1.000
_cell.angle_alpha   90.00
_cell.angle_beta   90.00
_cell.angle_gamma   90.00
#
_symmetry.space_group_name_H-M   'P 1'
#
loop_
_entity.id
_entity.type
_entity.pdbx_description
1 polymer ?
#
loop_
_entity_poly.entity_id
_entity_poly.type
_entity_poly.pdbx_seq_one_letter_code
_entity_poly.pdbx_strand_id
1 'polypeptide(L)'
;MLPDPKTQVVEHDFSRGPWWPSKTVDAVWCVEFTEHVGRNFHVNYFPAFKKAALIFVTHSTWGGWHHVEVHEDEYWQAKYESNGFVYSKDLTARVKAIARTERENNTEAFNGKHFQASHVIRTMQVFINPLVASLPEHSHLFAEPGCFTDYGKPKHDCGTGRKEDNISKLPERFKALKITSDMELQWENIVNKSLPKDSE
;
A
#
# COMPACT_ATOMS: atom_id res chain seq x y z
N MET A 1 -11.73 15.08 9.71
CA MET A 1 -10.55 15.97 9.79
C MET A 1 -9.33 15.09 9.71
N LEU A 2 -8.40 15.38 8.79
CA LEU A 2 -7.10 14.70 8.79
C LEU A 2 -6.33 15.10 10.06
N PRO A 3 -5.52 14.20 10.66
CA PRO A 3 -4.72 14.53 11.83
C PRO A 3 -3.73 15.67 11.54
N ASP A 4 -3.26 16.37 12.59
CA ASP A 4 -2.21 17.39 12.45
C ASP A 4 -0.93 16.75 11.87
N PRO A 5 -0.40 17.23 10.73
CA PRO A 5 0.81 16.69 10.11
C PRO A 5 2.00 16.56 11.08
N LYS A 6 2.14 17.48 12.04
CA LYS A 6 3.21 17.42 13.06
C LYS A 6 3.10 16.21 13.98
N THR A 7 1.91 15.62 14.08
CA THR A 7 1.64 14.40 14.85
C THR A 7 1.64 13.14 13.97
N GLN A 8 1.84 13.28 12.66
CA GLN A 8 1.85 12.17 11.68
C GLN A 8 3.25 11.81 11.20
N VAL A 9 4.24 12.67 11.43
CA VAL A 9 5.64 12.45 11.02
C VAL A 9 6.46 12.03 12.23
N VAL A 10 7.24 10.96 12.06
CA VAL A 10 8.22 10.50 13.04
C VAL A 10 9.58 10.47 12.37
N GLU A 11 10.55 11.18 12.95
CA GLU A 11 11.95 11.06 12.55
C GLU A 11 12.54 9.79 13.18
N HIS A 12 13.04 8.89 12.35
CA HIS A 12 13.67 7.65 12.82
C HIS A 12 14.83 7.24 11.91
N ASP A 13 15.95 6.89 12.54
CA ASP A 13 17.14 6.35 11.88
C ASP A 13 17.26 4.85 12.16
N PHE A 14 17.03 4.03 11.14
CA PHE A 14 17.09 2.57 11.24
C PHE A 14 18.51 2.03 11.44
N SER A 15 19.56 2.84 11.37
CA SER A 15 20.91 2.43 11.80
C SER A 15 21.05 2.39 13.32
N ARG A 16 20.22 3.18 14.04
CA ARG A 16 20.27 3.32 15.51
C ARG A 16 19.41 2.31 16.25
N GLY A 17 18.56 1.60 15.52
CA GLY A 17 17.73 0.56 16.05
C GLY A 17 16.35 0.51 15.41
N PRO A 18 15.53 -0.42 15.90
CA PRO A 18 14.22 -0.68 15.34
C PRO A 18 13.17 0.36 15.76
N TRP A 19 12.15 0.54 14.93
CA TRP A 19 10.98 1.36 15.23
C TRP A 19 9.73 0.51 15.41
N TRP A 20 8.99 0.75 16.50
CA TRP A 20 7.77 0.03 16.85
C TRP A 20 6.58 0.99 16.96
N PRO A 21 5.76 1.14 15.90
CA PRO A 21 4.51 1.86 16.02
C PRO A 21 3.56 1.10 16.96
N SER A 22 2.84 1.86 17.81
CA SER A 22 1.93 1.30 18.81
C SER A 22 0.67 0.69 18.18
N LYS A 23 0.22 1.26 17.07
CA LYS A 23 -0.98 0.83 16.34
C LYS A 23 -0.60 -0.05 15.16
N THR A 24 -1.50 -0.95 14.80
CA THR A 24 -1.48 -1.59 13.49
C THR A 24 -2.14 -0.69 12.44
N VAL A 25 -1.78 -0.89 11.18
CA VAL A 25 -2.27 -0.12 10.04
C VAL A 25 -2.66 -1.05 8.89
N ASP A 26 -3.49 -0.55 8.00
CA ASP A 26 -3.92 -1.30 6.82
C ASP A 26 -2.76 -1.54 5.85
N ALA A 27 -1.93 -0.52 5.65
CA ALA A 27 -0.86 -0.57 4.67
C ALA A 27 0.41 0.17 5.14
N VAL A 28 1.56 -0.36 4.75
CA VAL A 28 2.83 0.37 4.68
C VAL A 28 3.15 0.63 3.21
N TRP A 29 3.57 1.86 2.92
CA TRP A 29 4.04 2.29 1.60
C TRP A 29 5.53 2.64 1.67
N CYS A 30 6.36 1.79 1.08
CA CYS A 30 7.82 1.86 1.17
C CYS A 30 8.42 1.92 -0.24
N VAL A 31 8.58 3.11 -0.79
CA VAL A 31 9.10 3.33 -2.15
C VAL A 31 10.46 3.99 -2.10
N GLU A 32 11.42 3.42 -2.83
CA GLU A 32 12.83 3.83 -2.92
C GLU A 32 13.48 3.97 -1.54
N PHE A 33 13.60 2.85 -0.82
CA PHE A 33 14.10 2.82 0.55
C PHE A 33 14.92 1.56 0.84
N THR A 34 14.44 0.38 0.44
CA THR A 34 15.07 -0.89 0.86
C THR A 34 16.50 -1.02 0.34
N GLU A 35 16.75 -0.50 -0.86
CA GLU A 35 18.06 -0.45 -1.51
C GLU A 35 19.03 0.54 -0.86
N HIS A 36 18.53 1.50 -0.08
CA HIS A 36 19.33 2.48 0.65
C HIS A 36 19.70 2.03 2.07
N VAL A 37 19.12 0.94 2.57
CA VAL A 37 19.37 0.43 3.92
C VAL A 37 20.20 -0.85 3.85
N GLY A 38 21.43 -0.77 4.36
CA GLY A 38 22.35 -1.91 4.37
C GLY A 38 21.80 -3.12 5.11
N ARG A 39 22.17 -4.33 4.65
CA ARG A 39 21.71 -5.62 5.17
C ARG A 39 21.66 -5.76 6.68
N ASN A 40 22.66 -5.22 7.37
CA ASN A 40 22.80 -5.30 8.84
C ASN A 40 21.67 -4.59 9.59
N PHE A 41 20.98 -3.65 8.93
CA PHE A 41 19.90 -2.86 9.52
C PHE A 41 18.51 -3.33 9.10
N HIS A 42 18.41 -4.39 8.30
CA HIS A 42 17.11 -4.94 7.88
C HIS A 42 16.21 -5.28 9.07
N VAL A 43 16.82 -5.85 10.12
CA VAL A 43 16.14 -6.19 11.38
C VAL A 43 15.47 -4.99 12.06
N ASN A 44 15.83 -3.77 11.68
CA ASN A 44 15.34 -2.55 12.31
C ASN A 44 14.05 -2.02 11.67
N TYR A 45 13.83 -2.21 10.37
CA TYR A 45 12.59 -1.76 9.71
C TYR A 45 11.51 -2.84 9.62
N PHE A 46 11.88 -4.13 9.62
CA PHE A 46 10.89 -5.23 9.65
C PHE A 46 9.88 -5.13 10.80
N PRO A 47 10.26 -4.73 12.03
CA PRO A 47 9.33 -4.41 13.10
C PRO A 47 8.20 -3.44 12.73
N ALA A 48 8.51 -2.39 11.97
CA ALA A 48 7.52 -1.44 11.50
C ALA A 48 6.59 -2.09 10.46
N PHE A 49 7.14 -2.88 9.54
CA PHE A 49 6.35 -3.59 8.52
C PHE A 49 5.42 -4.65 9.13
N LYS A 50 5.85 -5.29 10.22
CA LYS A 50 5.02 -6.25 10.99
C LYS A 50 3.79 -5.62 11.65
N LYS A 51 3.66 -4.30 11.64
CA LYS A 51 2.47 -3.57 12.10
C LYS A 51 1.47 -3.27 10.99
N ALA A 52 1.77 -3.60 9.73
CA ALA A 52 0.85 -3.39 8.62
C ALA A 52 0.22 -4.70 8.15
N ALA A 53 -1.03 -4.66 7.67
CA ALA A 53 -1.69 -5.79 7.03
C ALA A 53 -1.19 -6.01 5.59
N LEU A 54 -1.02 -4.93 4.84
CA LEU A 54 -0.44 -4.92 3.49
C LEU A 54 0.90 -4.18 3.49
N ILE A 55 1.89 -4.70 2.78
CA ILE A 55 3.20 -4.07 2.64
C ILE A 55 3.47 -3.86 1.16
N PHE A 56 3.49 -2.60 0.74
CA PHE A 56 3.88 -2.17 -0.59
C PHE A 56 5.33 -1.75 -0.52
N VAL A 57 6.20 -2.46 -1.24
CA VAL A 57 7.63 -2.17 -1.22
C VAL A 57 8.22 -2.16 -2.62
N THR A 58 9.03 -1.16 -2.94
CA THR A 58 9.95 -1.23 -4.09
C THR A 58 11.35 -1.56 -3.61
N HIS A 59 12.12 -2.12 -4.54
CA HIS A 59 13.56 -2.31 -4.41
C HIS A 59 14.23 -1.87 -5.71
N SER A 60 15.56 -1.91 -5.74
CA SER A 60 16.33 -1.70 -6.95
C SER A 60 16.98 -3.00 -7.43
N THR A 61 17.06 -3.16 -8.74
CA THR A 61 17.91 -4.13 -9.45
C THR A 61 19.13 -3.46 -10.08
N TRP A 62 19.29 -2.15 -9.86
CA TRP A 62 20.39 -1.35 -10.38
C TRP A 62 21.21 -0.71 -9.26
N GLY A 63 22.54 -0.87 -9.33
CA GLY A 63 23.49 -0.32 -8.36
C GLY A 63 23.73 1.19 -8.51
N GLY A 64 24.31 1.79 -7.49
CA GLY A 64 24.67 3.20 -7.45
C GLY A 64 25.34 3.54 -6.13
N TRP A 65 25.94 4.73 -6.01
CA TRP A 65 26.68 5.12 -4.79
C TRP A 65 25.83 5.03 -3.51
N HIS A 66 24.53 5.29 -3.61
CA HIS A 66 23.58 5.21 -2.49
C HIS A 66 22.78 3.90 -2.44
N HIS A 67 22.94 2.99 -3.41
CA HIS A 67 22.23 1.70 -3.43
C HIS A 67 23.15 0.63 -2.84
N VAL A 68 23.00 0.40 -1.54
CA VAL A 68 23.85 -0.49 -0.75
C VAL A 68 23.30 -1.91 -0.66
N GLU A 69 22.02 -2.13 -0.97
CA GLU A 69 21.39 -3.46 -0.98
C GLU A 69 20.56 -3.65 -2.26
N VAL A 70 21.16 -4.22 -3.30
CA VAL A 70 20.55 -4.36 -4.63
C VAL A 70 20.39 -5.83 -4.96
N HIS A 71 19.15 -6.25 -5.22
CA HIS A 71 18.81 -7.64 -5.47
C HIS A 71 17.57 -7.77 -6.37
N GLU A 72 17.46 -8.92 -7.03
CA GLU A 72 16.29 -9.32 -7.85
C GLU A 72 15.05 -9.59 -6.99
N ASP A 73 13.89 -9.64 -7.66
CA ASP A 73 12.58 -9.81 -7.02
C ASP A 73 12.53 -11.03 -6.08
N GLU A 74 13.08 -12.18 -6.50
CA GLU A 74 13.00 -13.45 -5.76
C GLU A 74 13.76 -13.40 -4.43
N TYR A 75 14.88 -12.66 -4.36
CA TYR A 75 15.60 -12.48 -3.11
C TYR A 75 14.75 -11.72 -2.10
N TRP A 76 14.08 -10.64 -2.54
CA TRP A 76 13.21 -9.86 -1.69
C TRP A 76 11.97 -10.66 -1.28
N GLN A 77 11.41 -11.47 -2.18
CA GLN A 77 10.32 -12.39 -1.84
C GLN A 77 10.73 -13.33 -0.71
N ALA A 78 11.83 -14.07 -0.88
CA ALA A 78 12.34 -14.97 0.14
C ALA A 78 12.64 -14.26 1.46
N LYS A 79 13.19 -13.04 1.39
CA LYS A 79 13.50 -12.22 2.58
C LYS A 79 12.24 -11.85 3.35
N TYR A 80 11.19 -11.38 2.67
CA TYR A 80 9.92 -11.00 3.29
C TYR A 80 9.15 -12.22 3.78
N GLU A 81 9.15 -13.32 3.02
CA GLU A 81 8.52 -14.58 3.42
C GLU A 81 9.17 -15.19 4.66
N SER A 82 10.51 -15.15 4.76
CA SER A 82 11.22 -15.56 5.98
C SER A 82 10.86 -14.73 7.22
N ASN A 83 10.27 -13.54 7.04
CA ASN A 83 9.79 -12.68 8.10
C ASN A 83 8.29 -12.86 8.43
N GLY A 84 7.63 -13.85 7.83
CA GLY A 84 6.24 -14.21 8.08
C GLY A 84 5.22 -13.49 7.20
N PHE A 85 5.67 -12.82 6.14
CA PHE A 85 4.79 -12.23 5.13
C PHE A 85 4.50 -13.22 4.01
N VAL A 86 3.46 -12.94 3.22
CA VAL A 86 3.07 -13.75 2.06
C VAL A 86 3.07 -12.86 0.83
N TYR A 87 3.84 -13.23 -0.19
CA TYR A 87 3.85 -12.48 -1.45
C TYR A 87 2.50 -12.59 -2.17
N SER A 88 1.95 -11.45 -2.62
CA SER A 88 0.72 -11.40 -3.39
C SER A 88 1.00 -10.98 -4.82
N LYS A 89 1.04 -11.96 -5.72
CA LYS A 89 1.17 -11.73 -7.17
C LYS A 89 0.02 -10.90 -7.73
N ASP A 90 -1.21 -11.14 -7.27
CA ASP A 90 -2.40 -10.42 -7.72
C ASP A 90 -2.33 -8.93 -7.36
N LEU A 91 -2.12 -8.61 -6.08
CA LEU A 91 -2.04 -7.22 -5.63
C LEU A 91 -0.85 -6.49 -6.26
N THR A 92 0.28 -7.20 -6.44
CA THR A 92 1.45 -6.68 -7.16
C THR A 92 1.12 -6.32 -8.61
N ALA A 93 0.42 -7.20 -9.32
CA ALA A 93 0.02 -6.93 -10.69
C ALA A 93 -0.98 -5.76 -10.78
N ARG A 94 -1.93 -5.68 -9.84
CA ARG A 94 -2.93 -4.61 -9.78
C ARG A 94 -2.30 -3.24 -9.55
N VAL A 95 -1.41 -3.08 -8.56
CA VAL A 95 -0.75 -1.79 -8.30
C VAL A 95 0.13 -1.37 -9.48
N LYS A 96 0.86 -2.30 -10.11
CA LYS A 96 1.64 -2.03 -11.32
C LYS A 96 0.77 -1.59 -12.50
N ALA A 97 -0.42 -2.19 -12.64
CA ALA A 97 -1.36 -1.82 -13.71
C ALA A 97 -1.93 -0.41 -13.50
N ILE A 98 -2.35 -0.07 -12.29
CA ILE A 98 -2.82 1.28 -11.94
C ILE A 98 -1.75 2.33 -12.27
N ALA A 99 -0.51 2.10 -11.81
CA ALA A 99 0.61 2.99 -12.08
C ALA A 99 0.92 3.16 -13.58
N ARG A 100 0.71 2.12 -14.40
CA ARG A 100 0.85 2.22 -15.86
C ARG A 100 -0.25 3.08 -16.47
N THR A 101 -1.50 2.86 -16.05
CA THR A 101 -2.66 3.64 -16.52
C THR A 101 -2.53 5.11 -16.17
N GLU A 102 -2.11 5.46 -14.95
CA GLU A 102 -1.88 6.86 -14.54
C GLU A 102 -0.82 7.54 -15.40
N ARG A 103 0.27 6.82 -15.70
CA ARG A 103 1.33 7.31 -16.59
C ARG A 103 0.82 7.53 -18.03
N GLU A 104 0.01 6.60 -18.55
CA GLU A 104 -0.54 6.67 -19.90
C GLU A 104 -1.58 7.77 -20.07
N ASN A 105 -2.35 8.06 -19.02
CA ASN A 105 -3.34 9.13 -19.00
C ASN A 105 -2.73 10.54 -18.91
N ASN A 106 -1.38 10.65 -18.87
CA ASN A 106 -0.66 11.91 -18.68
C ASN A 106 -1.14 12.71 -17.46
N THR A 107 -1.66 12.03 -16.44
CA THR A 107 -2.15 12.70 -15.23
C THR A 107 -1.01 13.53 -14.62
N GLU A 108 -1.29 14.78 -14.29
CA GLU A 108 -0.32 15.69 -13.70
C GLU A 108 -0.30 15.52 -12.19
N ALA A 109 0.90 15.42 -11.62
CA ALA A 109 1.11 15.57 -10.19
C ALA A 109 0.95 17.04 -9.79
N PHE A 110 0.80 17.27 -8.49
CA PHE A 110 0.61 18.61 -7.91
C PHE A 110 1.71 19.64 -8.27
N ASN A 111 2.89 19.19 -8.71
CA ASN A 111 3.98 20.04 -9.15
C ASN A 111 3.96 20.34 -10.66
N GLY A 112 2.85 20.04 -11.36
CA GLY A 112 2.69 20.22 -12.80
C GLY A 112 3.51 19.26 -13.67
N LYS A 113 4.17 18.27 -13.06
CA LYS A 113 4.89 17.22 -13.80
C LYS A 113 3.99 16.02 -13.98
N HIS A 114 4.03 15.37 -15.14
CA HIS A 114 3.31 14.13 -15.35
C HIS A 114 3.76 13.04 -14.38
N PHE A 115 2.81 12.22 -13.93
CA PHE A 115 3.11 11.07 -13.08
C PHE A 115 4.05 10.09 -13.80
N GLN A 116 5.24 9.93 -13.23
CA GLN A 116 6.24 8.97 -13.69
C GLN A 116 6.49 7.94 -12.59
N ALA A 117 5.55 7.01 -12.44
CA ALA A 117 5.60 5.93 -11.43
C ALA A 117 6.56 4.79 -11.83
N SER A 118 7.72 5.09 -12.40
CA SER A 118 8.66 4.11 -12.97
C SER A 118 9.06 3.01 -11.98
N HIS A 119 9.39 3.40 -10.75
CA HIS A 119 9.79 2.48 -9.67
C HIS A 119 8.64 1.54 -9.29
N VAL A 120 7.43 2.09 -9.14
CA VAL A 120 6.23 1.28 -8.87
C VAL A 120 5.99 0.28 -10.00
N ILE A 121 6.02 0.73 -11.24
CA ILE A 121 5.76 -0.09 -12.43
C ILE A 121 6.78 -1.25 -12.55
N ARG A 122 8.04 -1.01 -12.18
CA ARG A 122 9.14 -1.97 -12.36
C ARG A 122 9.25 -2.91 -11.18
N THR A 123 9.43 -2.39 -9.97
CA THR A 123 9.94 -3.14 -8.82
C THR A 123 9.02 -3.16 -7.60
N MET A 124 7.80 -2.62 -7.68
CA MET A 124 6.83 -2.78 -6.60
C MET A 124 6.51 -4.26 -6.37
N GLN A 125 6.48 -4.65 -5.11
CA GLN A 125 6.02 -5.96 -4.64
C GLN A 125 5.07 -5.74 -3.47
N VAL A 126 3.97 -6.50 -3.45
CA VAL A 126 2.96 -6.43 -2.40
C VAL A 126 2.98 -7.70 -1.59
N PHE A 127 3.09 -7.55 -0.27
CA PHE A 127 3.04 -8.65 0.69
C PHE A 127 1.86 -8.49 1.64
N ILE A 128 1.34 -9.62 2.10
CA ILE A 128 0.28 -9.69 3.10
C ILE A 128 0.90 -10.19 4.41
N ASN A 129 0.61 -9.49 5.50
CA ASN A 129 0.91 -9.94 6.84
C ASN A 129 -0.33 -10.58 7.45
N PRO A 130 -0.43 -11.92 7.48
CA PRO A 130 -1.63 -12.61 7.93
C PRO A 130 -1.97 -12.28 9.39
N LEU A 131 -0.97 -12.03 10.24
CA LEU A 131 -1.18 -11.73 11.66
C LEU A 131 -1.94 -10.42 11.85
N VAL A 132 -1.64 -9.39 11.06
CA VAL A 132 -2.33 -8.09 11.14
C VAL A 132 -3.60 -8.10 10.31
N ALA A 133 -3.57 -8.67 9.11
CA ALA A 133 -4.74 -8.80 8.23
C ALA A 133 -5.92 -9.53 8.89
N SER A 134 -5.65 -10.49 9.79
CA SER A 134 -6.69 -11.23 10.51
C SER A 134 -7.35 -10.48 11.67
N LEU A 135 -6.83 -9.32 12.07
CA LEU A 135 -7.37 -8.58 13.22
C LEU A 135 -8.73 -7.94 12.86
N PRO A 136 -9.66 -7.83 13.82
CA PRO A 136 -10.98 -7.26 13.58
C PRO A 136 -10.96 -5.86 12.95
N GLU A 137 -10.00 -5.01 13.35
CA GLU A 137 -9.80 -3.65 12.83
C GLU A 137 -9.37 -3.59 11.35
N HIS A 138 -8.88 -4.70 10.78
CA HIS A 138 -8.43 -4.81 9.39
C HIS A 138 -9.33 -5.69 8.52
N SER A 139 -10.46 -6.14 9.08
CA SER A 139 -11.37 -7.10 8.42
C SER A 139 -12.04 -6.58 7.13
N HIS A 140 -11.93 -5.28 6.83
CA HIS A 140 -12.38 -4.69 5.56
C HIS A 140 -11.44 -4.96 4.37
N LEU A 141 -10.16 -5.28 4.58
CA LEU A 141 -9.16 -5.30 3.50
C LEU A 141 -9.38 -6.38 2.44
N PHE A 142 -10.13 -7.42 2.76
CA PHE A 142 -10.45 -8.54 1.86
C PHE A 142 -11.95 -8.80 1.81
N ALA A 143 -12.74 -7.76 2.09
CA ALA A 143 -14.19 -7.80 2.06
C ALA A 143 -14.67 -7.69 0.60
N GLU A 144 -14.48 -8.75 -0.19
CA GLU A 144 -14.97 -8.80 -1.56
C GLU A 144 -16.45 -9.21 -1.62
N PRO A 145 -17.23 -8.68 -2.58
CA PRO A 145 -18.57 -9.19 -2.90
C PRO A 145 -18.45 -10.57 -3.56
N GLY A 146 -18.24 -11.59 -2.74
CA GLY A 146 -18.08 -12.97 -3.19
C GLY A 146 -19.38 -13.75 -3.15
N CYS A 147 -20.32 -13.48 -4.06
CA CYS A 147 -21.50 -14.33 -4.17
C CYS A 147 -21.46 -15.31 -5.34
N PHE A 148 -21.41 -16.59 -4.98
CA PHE A 148 -21.42 -17.71 -5.89
C PHE A 148 -22.83 -17.88 -6.46
N THR A 149 -23.02 -17.40 -7.69
CA THR A 149 -24.32 -17.54 -8.37
C THR A 149 -24.31 -18.64 -9.40
N ASP A 150 -23.19 -18.90 -10.07
CA ASP A 150 -22.91 -20.10 -10.88
C ASP A 150 -21.51 -19.93 -11.55
N TYR A 151 -20.79 -21.00 -11.87
CA TYR A 151 -19.53 -20.99 -12.66
C TYR A 151 -18.33 -20.17 -12.12
N GLY A 152 -18.24 -19.93 -10.81
CA GLY A 152 -17.03 -19.35 -10.19
C GLY A 152 -16.74 -17.89 -10.59
N LYS A 153 -17.76 -17.15 -11.08
CA LYS A 153 -17.64 -15.72 -11.38
C LYS A 153 -18.67 -14.94 -10.57
N PRO A 154 -18.28 -14.33 -9.44
CA PRO A 154 -19.19 -13.44 -8.72
C PRO A 154 -19.57 -12.28 -9.64
N LYS A 155 -20.89 -12.09 -9.88
CA LYS A 155 -21.43 -11.03 -10.74
C LYS A 155 -22.14 -9.91 -9.97
N HIS A 156 -22.49 -10.16 -8.70
CA HIS A 156 -23.32 -9.28 -7.88
C HIS A 156 -22.91 -9.34 -6.41
N ASP A 157 -23.28 -8.30 -5.65
CA ASP A 157 -23.11 -8.24 -4.19
C ASP A 157 -23.91 -9.36 -3.52
N CYS A 158 -23.37 -9.92 -2.44
CA CYS A 158 -24.09 -10.94 -1.72
C CYS A 158 -25.43 -10.50 -1.17
N GLY A 159 -26.44 -11.37 -1.31
CA GLY A 159 -27.80 -11.11 -0.87
C GLY A 159 -28.52 -10.09 -1.75
N THR A 160 -28.06 -9.89 -2.99
CA THR A 160 -28.71 -9.01 -3.97
C THR A 160 -29.14 -9.82 -5.19
N GLY A 161 -30.42 -10.14 -5.30
CA GLY A 161 -30.95 -10.90 -6.44
C GLY A 161 -32.19 -11.71 -6.13
N ARG A 162 -32.74 -12.38 -7.16
CA ARG A 162 -33.99 -13.18 -7.08
C ARG A 162 -33.82 -14.57 -6.41
N LYS A 163 -32.60 -15.02 -6.09
CA LYS A 163 -32.31 -16.38 -5.58
C LYS A 163 -31.29 -16.40 -4.42
N GLU A 164 -31.14 -15.31 -3.66
CA GLU A 164 -30.03 -15.13 -2.72
C GLU A 164 -30.44 -14.89 -1.27
N ASP A 165 -31.69 -15.17 -0.89
CA ASP A 165 -32.23 -14.88 0.45
C ASP A 165 -31.43 -15.54 1.60
N ASN A 166 -30.63 -16.57 1.30
CA ASN A 166 -29.80 -17.28 2.28
C ASN A 166 -28.33 -16.82 2.31
N ILE A 167 -27.95 -15.75 1.61
CA ILE A 167 -26.55 -15.30 1.55
C ILE A 167 -26.36 -13.97 2.28
N SER A 168 -25.39 -13.93 3.18
CA SER A 168 -25.14 -12.76 4.02
C SER A 168 -24.55 -11.60 3.22
N LYS A 169 -25.24 -10.46 3.25
CA LYS A 169 -24.74 -9.20 2.67
C LYS A 169 -23.48 -8.76 3.39
N LEU A 170 -22.50 -8.26 2.64
CA LEU A 170 -21.34 -7.61 3.25
C LEU A 170 -21.81 -6.32 3.97
N PRO A 171 -21.54 -6.19 5.29
CA PRO A 171 -21.85 -4.97 6.03
C PRO A 171 -21.28 -3.71 5.36
N GLU A 172 -22.06 -2.63 5.33
CA GLU A 172 -21.66 -1.38 4.66
C GLU A 172 -20.33 -0.82 5.18
N ARG A 173 -20.05 -1.01 6.48
CA ARG A 173 -18.78 -0.60 7.12
C ARG A 173 -17.53 -1.27 6.55
N PHE A 174 -17.68 -2.36 5.81
CA PHE A 174 -16.57 -3.09 5.18
C PHE A 174 -16.43 -2.78 3.69
N LYS A 175 -17.38 -2.05 3.10
CA LYS A 175 -17.26 -1.61 1.72
C LYS A 175 -16.26 -0.48 1.62
N ALA A 176 -15.59 -0.39 0.47
CA ALA A 176 -14.71 0.72 0.16
C ALA A 176 -15.47 2.05 0.28
N LEU A 177 -14.79 3.07 0.81
CA LEU A 177 -15.32 4.43 0.82
C LEU A 177 -15.56 4.87 -0.63
N LYS A 178 -16.79 5.32 -0.92
CA LYS A 178 -17.10 5.96 -2.20
C LYS A 178 -16.44 7.34 -2.19
N ILE A 179 -15.33 7.46 -2.94
CA ILE A 179 -14.66 8.75 -3.12
C ILE A 179 -15.60 9.65 -3.92
N THR A 180 -15.94 10.80 -3.36
CA THR A 180 -16.72 11.85 -4.04
C THR A 180 -15.80 12.95 -4.54
N SER A 181 -16.25 13.71 -5.54
CA SER A 181 -15.50 14.88 -6.04
C SER A 181 -15.22 15.90 -4.93
N ASP A 182 -16.10 16.03 -3.93
CA ASP A 182 -15.87 16.89 -2.77
C ASP A 182 -14.71 16.38 -1.90
N MET A 183 -14.56 15.07 -1.72
CA MET A 183 -13.43 14.48 -0.98
C MET A 183 -12.11 14.72 -1.69
N GLU A 184 -12.11 14.58 -3.02
CA GLU A 184 -10.96 14.87 -3.87
C GLU A 184 -10.56 16.34 -3.78
N LEU A 185 -11.52 17.26 -3.93
CA LEU A 185 -11.27 18.69 -3.78
C LEU A 185 -10.77 19.05 -2.37
N GLN A 186 -11.29 18.42 -1.32
CA GLN A 186 -10.80 18.60 0.05
C GLN A 186 -9.34 18.13 0.18
N TRP A 187 -9.01 16.98 -0.39
CA TRP A 187 -7.65 16.46 -0.41
C TRP A 187 -6.69 17.41 -1.15
N GLU A 188 -7.03 17.83 -2.36
CA GLU A 188 -6.25 18.77 -3.15
C GLU A 188 -6.01 20.08 -2.41
N ASN A 189 -7.04 20.63 -1.76
CA ASN A 189 -6.92 21.84 -0.95
C ASN A 189 -5.95 21.68 0.23
N ILE A 190 -5.92 20.51 0.86
CA ILE A 190 -4.99 20.23 1.96
C ILE A 190 -3.56 20.11 1.43
N VAL A 191 -3.37 19.39 0.32
CA VAL A 191 -2.06 19.29 -0.35
C VAL A 191 -1.55 20.68 -0.71
N ASN A 192 -2.35 21.49 -1.39
CA ASN A 192 -1.99 22.85 -1.80
C ASN A 192 -1.63 23.77 -0.62
N LYS A 193 -2.29 23.63 0.53
CA LYS A 193 -1.94 24.38 1.76
C LYS A 193 -0.64 23.91 2.40
N SER A 194 -0.27 22.66 2.18
CA SER A 194 0.91 22.02 2.77
C SER A 194 2.17 22.22 1.93
N LEU A 195 2.01 22.63 0.66
CA LEU A 195 3.13 22.96 -0.20
C LEU A 195 3.87 24.20 0.35
N PRO A 196 5.22 24.19 0.34
CA PRO A 196 5.98 25.39 0.61
C PRO A 196 5.52 26.48 -0.35
N LYS A 197 5.14 27.65 0.18
CA LYS A 197 5.01 28.82 -0.67
C LYS A 197 6.41 29.17 -1.12
N ASP A 198 6.64 29.21 -2.43
CA ASP A 198 7.89 29.74 -2.97
C ASP A 198 8.12 31.11 -2.31
N SER A 199 9.25 31.25 -1.63
CA SER A 199 9.68 32.53 -1.09
C SER A 199 10.01 33.44 -2.26
N GLU A 200 9.13 34.40 -2.55
CA GLU A 200 9.46 35.59 -3.35
C GLU A 200 10.64 36.36 -2.75
#